data_AF-A0A3C0BG26-F1
#
_entry.id   AF-A0A3C0BG26-F1
#
_cell.length_a   1.000
_cell.length_b   1.000
_cell.length_c   1.000
_cell.angle_alpha   90.00
_cell.angle_beta   90.00
_cell.angle_gamma   90.00
#
_symmetry.space_group_name_H-M   'P 1'
#
loop_
_entity.id
_entity.type
_entity.pdbx_description
1 polymer ?
#
loop_
_entity_poly.entity_id
_entity_poly.type
_entity_poly.pdbx_seq_one_letter_code
_entity_poly.pdbx_strand_id
1 'polypeptide(L)'
;MFFNCERPYAFYGLVILIPVILIAVRQYRKIIKQTKKLAGVYSCIPEGRRMKHLPRIIITRTTLRCLAWIMLVFAYAGFSWGSYGVPAQKSGNAVSFVFDISYSMNADDAPGGLTRLHAAAKYADMLLPRMEQTSVSVVFAKGDGVIAIPLTEDTAVVQSLLGTLSPELMTAAGTSLGKGIEAALRSFPSDSAQVRRIWVFTDGDETDGLLTGALADCVRYGVNVSLIGFGTEREVEVTAGDGKTKVVTALRSEKMKKAVAQVSKLGLSTNADVSVRYIDATEAGSALELLRPLNSGNTGDEKNLSTVSYEAKPVERYSLFLVLALIFFVSSFAAAEFDPEHPVKLSANQGLLIFLCAVPFSFVSCSSGKFGNAQEIMRSSWAWYQKNYRSATAGFLRAEENAAQNNDIITVQYAQYDLASTYIMQGEYDVASGCLKQITPEAPSQIRYAAYYNSGIIAYRNGNYKDAVDYFRNALKIDGTKMEAKENLEIARHQQAAKDVHGTESTVIPVSEKDDAASAIESAVFQRIRENDKKQWKNSESEQKSESASDY
;
A
#
# COMPACT_ATOMS: atom_id res chain seq x y z
N MET A 1 24.59 -4.84 -2.25
CA MET A 1 23.82 -4.69 -3.50
C MET A 1 23.27 -6.06 -3.84
N PHE A 2 22.04 -6.37 -3.45
CA PHE A 2 21.42 -7.65 -3.77
C PHE A 2 20.90 -7.58 -5.20
N PHE A 3 21.44 -8.42 -6.07
CA PHE A 3 20.91 -8.63 -7.42
C PHE A 3 19.89 -9.76 -7.33
N ASN A 4 18.64 -9.48 -7.69
CA ASN A 4 17.60 -10.49 -7.72
C ASN A 4 17.02 -10.63 -9.14
N CYS A 5 16.67 -11.86 -9.50
CA CYS A 5 16.06 -12.23 -10.77
C CYS A 5 14.74 -12.92 -10.48
N GLU A 6 13.63 -12.25 -10.75
CA GLU A 6 12.29 -12.76 -10.44
C GLU A 6 11.95 -14.00 -11.27
N ARG A 7 12.41 -14.06 -12.54
CA ARG A 7 12.00 -15.08 -13.51
C ARG A 7 13.20 -15.72 -14.21
N PRO A 8 13.95 -16.61 -13.54
CA PRO A 8 15.13 -17.25 -14.13
C PRO A 8 14.80 -18.12 -15.36
N TYR A 9 13.56 -18.62 -15.49
CA TYR A 9 13.13 -19.38 -16.66
C TYR A 9 13.07 -18.53 -17.95
N ALA A 10 13.10 -17.19 -17.87
CA ALA A 10 13.15 -16.31 -19.03
C ALA A 10 14.35 -16.60 -19.95
N PHE A 11 15.47 -17.10 -19.40
CA PHE A 11 16.68 -17.40 -20.17
C PHE A 11 16.49 -18.50 -21.22
N TYR A 12 15.48 -19.35 -21.11
CA TYR A 12 15.14 -20.32 -22.16
C TYR A 12 14.80 -19.62 -23.50
N GLY A 13 14.34 -18.37 -23.48
CA GLY A 13 14.12 -17.56 -24.68
C GLY A 13 15.39 -17.27 -25.51
N LEU A 14 16.59 -17.43 -24.93
CA LEU A 14 17.86 -17.30 -25.66
C LEU A 14 18.10 -18.48 -26.61
N VAL A 15 17.50 -19.64 -26.38
CA VAL A 15 17.64 -20.82 -27.25
C VAL A 15 17.10 -20.53 -28.66
N ILE A 16 16.10 -19.66 -28.77
CA ILE A 16 15.51 -19.21 -30.06
C ILE A 16 16.53 -18.46 -30.93
N LEU A 17 17.60 -17.88 -30.36
CA LEU A 17 18.65 -17.21 -31.15
C LEU A 17 19.48 -18.19 -31.98
N ILE A 18 19.62 -19.44 -31.54
CA ILE A 18 20.46 -20.45 -32.20
C ILE A 18 20.02 -20.70 -33.66
N PRO A 19 18.74 -21.06 -33.95
CA PRO A 19 18.30 -21.23 -35.33
C PRO A 19 18.36 -19.94 -36.15
N VAL A 20 18.09 -18.77 -35.53
CA VAL A 20 18.15 -17.46 -36.20
C VAL A 20 19.57 -17.13 -36.66
N ILE A 21 20.58 -17.34 -35.79
CA ILE A 21 21.99 -17.14 -36.12
C ILE A 21 22.43 -18.13 -37.21
N LEU A 22 22.01 -19.40 -37.15
CA LEU A 22 22.34 -20.39 -38.18
C LEU A 22 21.75 -20.02 -39.55
N ILE A 23 20.51 -19.54 -39.61
CA ILE A 23 19.88 -19.06 -40.83
C ILE A 23 20.62 -17.83 -41.36
N ALA A 24 20.95 -16.87 -40.48
CA ALA A 24 21.68 -15.66 -40.87
C ALA A 24 23.08 -15.96 -41.42
N VAL A 25 23.84 -16.87 -40.79
CA VAL A 25 25.15 -17.32 -41.28
C VAL A 25 25.03 -18.02 -42.62
N ARG A 26 23.99 -18.84 -42.84
CA ARG A 26 23.72 -19.49 -44.14
C ARG A 26 23.42 -18.46 -45.23
N GLN A 27 22.55 -17.49 -44.94
CA GLN A 27 22.21 -16.40 -45.87
C GLN A 27 23.46 -15.57 -46.20
N TYR A 28 24.26 -15.20 -45.19
CA TYR A 28 25.50 -14.48 -45.34
C TYR A 28 26.50 -15.21 -46.25
N ARG A 29 26.73 -16.52 -46.01
CA ARG A 29 27.59 -17.36 -46.86
C ARG A 29 27.07 -17.46 -48.29
N LYS A 30 25.74 -17.57 -48.49
CA LYS A 30 25.12 -17.63 -49.83
C LYS A 30 25.33 -16.31 -50.59
N ILE A 31 25.15 -15.18 -49.92
CA ILE A 31 25.32 -13.84 -50.49
C ILE A 31 26.78 -13.59 -50.87
N ILE A 32 27.76 -13.93 -50.02
CA ILE A 32 29.18 -13.82 -50.38
C ILE A 32 29.54 -14.69 -51.59
N LYS A 33 29.03 -15.92 -51.65
CA LYS A 33 29.29 -16.81 -52.80
C LYS A 33 28.70 -16.23 -54.10
N GLN A 34 27.51 -15.64 -54.03
CA GLN A 34 26.85 -15.00 -55.17
C GLN A 34 27.57 -13.71 -55.58
N THR A 35 27.93 -12.84 -54.63
CA THR A 35 28.65 -11.59 -54.91
C THR A 35 30.04 -11.85 -55.46
N LYS A 36 30.76 -12.89 -55.00
CA LYS A 36 32.05 -13.32 -55.60
C LYS A 36 31.91 -13.84 -57.03
N LYS A 37 30.84 -14.57 -57.35
CA LYS A 37 30.55 -15.03 -58.74
C LYS A 37 30.19 -13.87 -59.66
N LEU A 38 29.51 -12.85 -59.14
CA LEU A 38 29.06 -11.68 -59.89
C LEU A 38 30.13 -10.56 -59.93
N ALA A 39 31.15 -10.59 -59.07
CA ALA A 39 32.16 -9.52 -58.96
C ALA A 39 32.91 -9.20 -60.27
N GLY A 40 33.04 -10.14 -61.21
CA GLY A 40 33.66 -9.92 -62.51
C GLY A 40 32.79 -9.17 -63.53
N VAL A 41 31.46 -9.13 -63.34
CA VAL A 41 30.50 -8.50 -64.27
C VAL A 41 30.07 -7.11 -63.79
N TYR A 42 30.14 -6.84 -62.48
CA TYR A 42 29.59 -5.63 -61.85
C TYR A 42 30.61 -4.51 -61.61
N SER A 43 31.88 -4.70 -61.97
CA SER A 43 32.90 -3.64 -61.92
C SER A 43 32.62 -2.49 -62.90
N CYS A 44 31.75 -2.70 -63.89
CA CYS A 44 31.45 -1.75 -64.96
C CYS A 44 30.14 -0.96 -64.76
N ILE A 45 29.37 -1.22 -63.70
CA ILE A 45 28.04 -0.61 -63.47
C ILE A 45 28.04 0.15 -62.13
N PRO A 46 27.59 1.43 -62.07
CA PRO A 46 27.55 2.23 -60.84
C PRO A 46 26.76 1.57 -59.69
N GLU A 47 25.70 0.83 -60.01
CA GLU A 47 24.85 0.10 -59.06
C GLU A 47 25.54 -1.12 -58.41
N GLY A 48 26.63 -1.62 -59.02
CA GLY A 48 27.43 -2.73 -58.48
C GLY A 48 28.21 -2.39 -57.19
N ARG A 49 28.33 -1.09 -56.86
CA ARG A 49 29.02 -0.61 -55.66
C ARG A 49 28.27 -0.92 -54.37
N ARG A 50 26.94 -0.77 -54.36
CA ARG A 50 26.05 -1.11 -53.22
C ARG A 50 26.11 -2.59 -52.85
N MET A 51 26.37 -3.45 -53.84
CA MET A 51 26.52 -4.90 -53.68
C MET A 51 27.78 -5.32 -52.90
N LYS A 52 28.80 -4.45 -52.81
CA LYS A 52 30.01 -4.70 -52.01
C LYS A 52 29.78 -4.53 -50.50
N HIS A 53 28.85 -3.66 -50.11
CA HIS A 53 28.54 -3.34 -48.71
C HIS A 53 27.36 -4.14 -48.14
N LEU A 54 26.53 -4.73 -49.01
CA LEU A 54 25.43 -5.63 -48.67
C LEU A 54 25.75 -6.70 -47.60
N PRO A 55 26.89 -7.43 -47.64
CA PRO A 55 27.23 -8.39 -46.60
C PRO A 55 27.47 -7.73 -45.23
N ARG A 56 28.06 -6.53 -45.18
CA ARG A 56 28.29 -5.80 -43.93
C ARG A 56 26.97 -5.32 -43.33
N ILE A 57 26.07 -4.80 -44.15
CA ILE A 57 24.72 -4.33 -43.75
C ILE A 57 23.89 -5.48 -43.14
N ILE A 58 23.96 -6.67 -43.74
CA ILE A 58 23.22 -7.84 -43.24
C ILE A 58 23.78 -8.31 -41.90
N ILE A 59 25.11 -8.30 -41.71
CA ILE A 59 25.72 -8.64 -40.41
C ILE A 59 25.29 -7.63 -39.35
N THR A 60 25.48 -6.32 -39.58
CA THR A 60 25.20 -5.28 -38.59
C THR A 60 23.73 -5.27 -38.19
N ARG A 61 22.82 -5.47 -39.15
CA ARG A 61 21.38 -5.59 -38.89
C ARG A 61 21.05 -6.82 -38.03
N THR A 62 21.61 -7.98 -38.36
CA THR A 62 21.36 -9.21 -37.60
C THR A 62 21.94 -9.12 -36.19
N THR A 63 23.14 -8.55 -36.01
CA THR A 63 23.74 -8.38 -34.69
C THR A 63 22.92 -7.44 -33.80
N LEU A 64 22.40 -6.33 -34.35
CA LEU A 64 21.54 -5.40 -33.62
C LEU A 64 20.21 -6.06 -33.21
N ARG A 65 19.62 -6.89 -34.07
CA ARG A 65 18.39 -7.63 -33.74
C ARG A 65 18.60 -8.71 -32.69
N CYS A 66 19.73 -9.42 -32.74
CA CYS A 66 20.08 -10.38 -31.71
C CYS A 66 20.27 -9.68 -30.36
N LEU A 67 20.94 -8.53 -30.36
CA LEU A 67 21.14 -7.74 -29.14
C LEU A 67 19.82 -7.19 -28.59
N ALA A 68 18.91 -6.73 -29.45
CA ALA A 68 17.55 -6.35 -29.06
C ALA A 68 16.80 -7.51 -28.39
N TRP A 69 16.89 -8.72 -28.94
CA TRP A 69 16.25 -9.91 -28.37
C TRP A 69 16.83 -10.30 -27.01
N ILE A 70 18.17 -10.24 -26.85
CA ILE A 70 18.82 -10.50 -25.56
C ILE A 70 18.33 -9.51 -24.49
N MET A 71 18.25 -8.23 -24.83
CA MET A 71 17.75 -7.19 -23.91
C MET A 71 16.27 -7.39 -23.57
N LEU A 72 15.46 -7.88 -24.50
CA LEU A 72 14.06 -8.22 -24.26
C LEU A 72 13.93 -9.39 -23.28
N VAL A 73 14.76 -10.44 -23.43
CA VAL A 73 14.81 -11.56 -22.48
C VAL A 73 15.22 -11.08 -21.09
N PHE A 74 16.17 -10.14 -20.99
CA PHE A 74 16.58 -9.57 -19.69
C PHE A 74 15.49 -8.69 -19.07
N ALA A 75 14.72 -7.96 -19.89
CA ALA A 75 13.55 -7.22 -19.41
C ALA A 75 12.49 -8.18 -18.83
N TYR A 76 12.23 -9.30 -19.51
CA TYR A 76 11.27 -10.31 -19.05
C TYR A 76 11.77 -11.09 -17.82
N ALA A 77 13.09 -11.25 -17.66
CA ALA A 77 13.69 -11.89 -16.49
C ALA A 77 13.46 -11.10 -15.18
N GLY A 78 13.15 -9.81 -15.28
CA GLY A 78 12.79 -8.98 -14.12
C GLY A 78 13.97 -8.71 -13.19
N PHE A 79 15.09 -8.21 -13.74
CA PHE A 79 16.23 -7.80 -12.91
C PHE A 79 15.86 -6.61 -12.01
N SER A 80 16.11 -6.77 -10.72
CA SER A 80 15.94 -5.72 -9.72
C SER A 80 17.25 -5.46 -8.97
N TRP A 81 17.56 -4.18 -8.75
CA TRP A 81 18.66 -3.74 -7.91
C TRP A 81 18.35 -2.39 -7.26
N GLY A 82 18.86 -2.23 -6.04
CA GLY A 82 18.51 -1.10 -5.18
C GLY A 82 17.15 -1.30 -4.51
N SER A 83 16.93 -0.62 -3.40
CA SER A 83 15.70 -0.67 -2.62
C SER A 83 15.21 0.75 -2.33
N TYR A 84 13.91 0.95 -2.28
CA TYR A 84 13.31 2.20 -1.82
C TYR A 84 12.29 1.89 -0.72
N GLY A 85 12.26 2.75 0.30
CA GLY A 85 11.36 2.58 1.43
C GLY A 85 9.95 2.97 1.02
N VAL A 86 9.05 1.98 0.92
CA VAL A 86 7.62 2.24 0.78
C VAL A 86 7.03 2.33 2.19
N PRO A 87 6.29 3.41 2.54
CA PRO A 87 5.62 3.48 3.83
C PRO A 87 4.56 2.37 3.89
N ALA A 88 4.85 1.32 4.66
CA ALA A 88 3.91 0.25 4.95
C ALA A 88 3.23 0.57 6.29
N GLN A 89 1.90 0.63 6.29
CA GLN A 89 1.13 0.83 7.49
C GLN A 89 1.26 -0.44 8.35
N LYS A 90 1.70 -0.29 9.61
CA LYS A 90 1.64 -1.35 10.62
C LYS A 90 0.17 -1.63 10.98
N SER A 91 -0.58 -2.32 10.12
CA SER A 91 -1.94 -2.75 10.44
C SER A 91 -1.94 -4.26 10.73
N GLY A 92 -2.17 -4.62 11.99
CA GLY A 92 -2.34 -6.00 12.41
C GLY A 92 -1.42 -6.39 13.57
N ASN A 93 -1.91 -7.31 14.38
CA ASN A 93 -1.14 -7.95 15.43
C ASN A 93 -0.68 -9.34 14.96
N ALA A 94 0.52 -9.75 15.34
CA ALA A 94 1.01 -11.11 15.13
C ALA A 94 1.21 -11.76 16.50
N VAL A 95 0.51 -12.86 16.77
CA VAL A 95 0.62 -13.58 18.04
C VAL A 95 1.12 -14.99 17.80
N SER A 96 2.11 -15.42 18.58
CA SER A 96 2.59 -16.81 18.59
C SER A 96 2.19 -17.48 19.89
N PHE A 97 1.42 -18.56 19.78
CA PHE A 97 1.04 -19.42 20.90
C PHE A 97 2.10 -20.51 21.07
N VAL A 98 2.83 -20.46 22.18
CA VAL A 98 3.80 -21.49 22.55
C VAL A 98 3.15 -22.38 23.60
N PHE A 99 2.81 -23.61 23.22
CA PHE A 99 2.25 -24.59 24.16
C PHE A 99 3.36 -25.49 24.70
N ASP A 100 3.48 -25.53 26.01
CA ASP A 100 4.19 -26.58 26.71
C ASP A 100 3.37 -27.88 26.60
N ILE A 101 3.93 -28.89 25.93
CA ILE A 101 3.32 -30.23 25.78
C ILE A 101 4.13 -31.28 26.54
N SER A 102 4.82 -30.88 27.60
CA SER A 102 5.49 -31.81 28.51
C SER A 102 4.50 -32.66 29.30
N TYR A 103 5.00 -33.75 29.90
CA TYR A 103 4.14 -34.66 30.67
C TYR A 103 3.57 -34.02 31.94
N SER A 104 4.22 -33.00 32.53
CA SER A 104 3.67 -32.30 33.69
C SER A 104 2.38 -31.55 33.39
N MET A 105 2.15 -31.20 32.11
CA MET A 105 0.91 -30.57 31.65
C MET A 105 -0.29 -31.53 31.62
N ASN A 106 -0.09 -32.84 31.86
CA ASN A 106 -1.18 -33.81 32.08
C ASN A 106 -1.73 -33.81 33.52
N ALA A 107 -1.24 -32.96 34.43
CA ALA A 107 -1.80 -32.87 35.78
C ALA A 107 -3.25 -32.34 35.74
N ASP A 108 -4.17 -33.00 36.46
CA ASP A 108 -5.60 -32.66 36.55
C ASP A 108 -5.92 -31.60 37.63
N ASP A 109 -5.03 -30.64 37.82
CA ASP A 109 -5.15 -29.60 38.85
C ASP A 109 -5.63 -28.25 38.30
N ALA A 110 -5.98 -28.18 37.02
CA ALA A 110 -6.55 -26.98 36.43
C ALA A 110 -8.06 -26.84 36.74
N PRO A 111 -8.62 -25.62 36.70
CA PRO A 111 -10.03 -25.38 36.99
C PRO A 111 -10.97 -26.28 36.17
N GLY A 112 -11.97 -26.86 36.83
CA GLY A 112 -12.94 -27.76 36.20
C GLY A 112 -12.50 -29.22 36.10
N GLY A 113 -11.41 -29.62 36.78
CA GLY A 113 -10.92 -31.01 36.78
C GLY A 113 -10.32 -31.44 35.44
N LEU A 114 -9.88 -30.46 34.65
CA LEU A 114 -9.21 -30.68 33.37
C LEU A 114 -7.71 -30.80 33.62
N THR A 115 -7.01 -31.50 32.73
CA THR A 115 -5.53 -31.43 32.68
C THR A 115 -5.09 -29.98 32.40
N ARG A 116 -3.90 -29.56 32.87
CA ARG A 116 -3.31 -28.24 32.53
C ARG A 116 -3.29 -27.97 31.02
N LEU A 117 -2.94 -28.97 30.19
CA LEU A 117 -2.88 -28.84 28.73
C LEU A 117 -4.26 -28.58 28.11
N HIS A 118 -5.28 -29.37 28.46
CA HIS A 118 -6.65 -29.13 28.00
C HIS A 118 -7.20 -27.77 28.49
N ALA A 119 -6.86 -27.35 29.70
CA ALA A 119 -7.23 -26.02 30.18
C ALA A 119 -6.57 -24.90 29.36
N ALA A 120 -5.28 -25.05 29.00
CA ALA A 120 -4.58 -24.14 28.11
C ALA A 120 -5.19 -24.09 26.71
N ALA A 121 -5.54 -25.25 26.14
CA ALA A 121 -6.20 -25.35 24.85
C ALA A 121 -7.56 -24.62 24.84
N LYS A 122 -8.39 -24.87 25.88
CA LYS A 122 -9.70 -24.22 26.04
C LYS A 122 -9.57 -22.71 26.27
N TYR A 123 -8.56 -22.29 27.02
CA TYR A 123 -8.27 -20.89 27.26
C TYR A 123 -7.87 -20.18 25.97
N ALA A 124 -6.99 -20.79 25.16
CA ALA A 124 -6.62 -20.27 23.85
C ALA A 124 -7.81 -20.23 22.87
N ASP A 125 -8.64 -21.28 22.84
CA ASP A 125 -9.87 -21.31 22.02
C ASP A 125 -10.86 -20.20 22.41
N MET A 126 -10.94 -19.85 23.70
CA MET A 126 -11.75 -18.71 24.15
C MET A 126 -11.18 -17.36 23.68
N LEU A 127 -9.87 -17.24 23.49
CA LEU A 127 -9.21 -16.01 23.03
C LEU A 127 -9.37 -15.80 21.52
N LEU A 128 -9.27 -16.86 20.71
CA LEU A 128 -9.25 -16.79 19.24
C LEU A 128 -10.39 -15.95 18.62
N PRO A 129 -11.68 -16.13 18.98
CA PRO A 129 -12.78 -15.35 18.41
C PRO A 129 -12.73 -13.85 18.73
N ARG A 130 -11.93 -13.46 19.75
CA ARG A 130 -11.80 -12.07 20.20
C ARG A 130 -10.57 -11.38 19.62
N MET A 131 -9.77 -12.09 18.83
CA MET A 131 -8.54 -11.61 18.21
C MET A 131 -8.79 -11.19 16.76
N GLU A 132 -9.61 -10.15 16.56
CA GLU A 132 -9.89 -9.63 15.22
C GLU A 132 -8.62 -9.10 14.55
N GLN A 133 -8.47 -9.36 13.24
CA GLN A 133 -7.33 -8.89 12.41
C GLN A 133 -5.94 -9.24 12.99
N THR A 134 -5.84 -10.39 13.64
CA THR A 134 -4.61 -10.87 14.27
C THR A 134 -4.19 -12.19 13.64
N SER A 135 -2.97 -12.23 13.10
CA SER A 135 -2.39 -13.48 12.59
C SER A 135 -1.84 -14.29 13.76
N VAL A 136 -2.15 -15.59 13.82
CA VAL A 136 -1.77 -16.51 14.89
C VAL A 136 -0.83 -17.60 14.35
N SER A 137 0.23 -17.90 15.08
CA SER A 137 1.09 -19.07 14.87
C SER A 137 1.06 -19.96 16.10
N VAL A 138 1.32 -21.26 15.94
CA VAL A 138 1.35 -22.21 17.05
C VAL A 138 2.69 -22.94 17.05
N VAL A 139 3.32 -23.00 18.23
CA VAL A 139 4.61 -23.62 18.49
C VAL A 139 4.48 -24.59 19.65
N PHE A 140 5.10 -25.76 19.54
CA PHE A 140 5.21 -26.72 20.63
C PHE A 140 6.56 -26.61 21.32
N ALA A 141 6.54 -26.65 22.65
CA ALA A 141 7.71 -26.66 23.50
C ALA A 141 7.78 -28.00 24.26
N LYS A 142 8.72 -28.87 23.86
CA LYS A 142 9.02 -30.15 24.55
C LYS A 142 10.42 -30.61 24.15
N GLY A 143 11.42 -30.40 25.02
CA GLY A 143 12.86 -30.61 24.75
C GLY A 143 13.46 -29.71 23.65
N ASP A 144 12.70 -29.38 22.61
CA ASP A 144 12.96 -28.46 21.53
C ASP A 144 11.71 -27.63 21.19
N GLY A 145 11.86 -26.58 20.38
CA GLY A 145 10.78 -25.73 19.89
C GLY A 145 10.42 -26.03 18.43
N VAL A 146 9.21 -26.52 18.18
CA VAL A 146 8.75 -26.88 16.82
C VAL A 146 7.55 -26.03 16.42
N ILE A 147 7.63 -25.38 15.26
CA ILE A 147 6.51 -24.61 14.69
C ILE A 147 5.49 -25.60 14.13
N ALA A 148 4.32 -25.68 14.75
CA ALA A 148 3.23 -26.56 14.34
C ALA A 148 2.35 -25.91 13.27
N ILE A 149 1.99 -24.64 13.48
CA ILE A 149 1.24 -23.82 12.51
C ILE A 149 2.04 -22.54 12.25
N PRO A 150 2.45 -22.28 10.98
CA PRO A 150 3.03 -21.00 10.62
C PRO A 150 1.99 -19.89 10.76
N LEU A 151 2.45 -18.64 10.82
CA LEU A 151 1.58 -17.48 11.01
C LEU A 151 0.44 -17.44 9.98
N THR A 152 -0.81 -17.51 10.46
CA THR A 152 -2.03 -17.55 9.65
C THR A 152 -3.15 -16.73 10.28
N GLU A 153 -4.07 -16.19 9.48
CA GLU A 153 -5.30 -15.55 9.97
C GLU A 153 -6.47 -16.55 10.08
N ASP A 154 -6.30 -17.77 9.57
CA ASP A 154 -7.31 -18.82 9.64
C ASP A 154 -7.35 -19.44 11.04
N THR A 155 -8.27 -18.95 11.87
CA THR A 155 -8.48 -19.44 13.23
C THR A 155 -9.01 -20.87 13.26
N ALA A 156 -9.66 -21.38 12.20
CA ALA A 156 -10.24 -22.72 12.19
C ALA A 156 -9.15 -23.80 12.20
N VAL A 157 -8.03 -23.56 11.51
CA VAL A 157 -6.85 -24.46 11.55
C VAL A 157 -6.26 -24.50 12.97
N VAL A 158 -6.16 -23.34 13.62
CA VAL A 158 -5.67 -23.26 15.01
C VAL A 158 -6.60 -24.02 15.95
N GLN A 159 -7.92 -23.81 15.85
CA GLN A 159 -8.91 -24.52 16.67
C GLN A 159 -8.84 -26.04 16.50
N SER A 160 -8.68 -26.52 15.26
CA SER A 160 -8.50 -27.96 14.99
C SER A 160 -7.24 -28.51 15.67
N LEU A 161 -6.16 -27.75 15.73
CA LEU A 161 -4.94 -28.17 16.41
C LEU A 161 -5.13 -28.19 17.94
N LEU A 162 -5.77 -27.16 18.50
CA LEU A 162 -6.05 -27.08 19.94
C LEU A 162 -6.84 -28.29 20.44
N GLY A 163 -7.77 -28.81 19.65
CA GLY A 163 -8.55 -30.01 19.96
C GLY A 163 -7.77 -31.33 19.93
N THR A 164 -6.54 -31.34 19.42
CA THR A 164 -5.69 -32.54 19.28
C THR A 164 -4.39 -32.46 20.09
N LEU A 165 -4.23 -31.43 20.92
CA LEU A 165 -3.05 -31.24 21.77
C LEU A 165 -2.87 -32.42 22.72
N SER A 166 -1.71 -33.07 22.63
CA SER A 166 -1.31 -34.17 23.52
C SER A 166 0.21 -34.16 23.70
N PRO A 167 0.73 -34.55 24.88
CA PRO A 167 2.17 -34.77 25.05
C PRO A 167 2.73 -35.82 24.11
N GLU A 168 1.92 -36.73 23.60
CA GLU A 168 2.35 -37.82 22.70
C GLU A 168 2.73 -37.32 21.30
N LEU A 169 2.39 -36.07 20.95
CA LEU A 169 2.75 -35.47 19.66
C LEU A 169 4.27 -35.34 19.45
N MET A 170 5.07 -35.36 20.53
CA MET A 170 6.52 -35.28 20.47
C MET A 170 7.18 -36.31 21.39
N THR A 171 8.20 -37.01 20.88
CA THR A 171 8.95 -38.04 21.63
C THR A 171 10.07 -37.46 22.51
N ALA A 172 10.41 -36.19 22.32
CA ALA A 172 11.44 -35.51 23.11
C ALA A 172 11.06 -35.51 24.61
N ALA A 173 12.06 -35.70 25.46
CA ALA A 173 11.91 -35.64 26.90
C ALA A 173 12.30 -34.25 27.44
N GLY A 174 11.68 -33.87 28.56
CA GLY A 174 11.93 -32.58 29.22
C GLY A 174 11.19 -31.40 28.60
N THR A 175 11.33 -30.26 29.26
CA THR A 175 10.63 -29.01 28.94
C THR A 175 11.67 -27.93 28.63
N SER A 176 11.57 -27.35 27.43
CA SER A 176 12.44 -26.27 26.97
C SER A 176 11.60 -25.09 26.52
N LEU A 177 11.31 -24.18 27.45
CA LEU A 177 10.52 -22.99 27.17
C LEU A 177 11.35 -22.00 26.35
N GLY A 178 12.64 -21.87 26.65
CA GLY A 178 13.57 -21.03 25.89
C GLY A 178 13.57 -21.36 24.38
N LYS A 179 13.76 -22.63 23.99
CA LYS A 179 13.75 -23.02 22.57
C LYS A 179 12.38 -22.87 21.92
N GLY A 180 11.30 -23.08 22.67
CA GLY A 180 9.94 -22.78 22.22
C GLY A 180 9.76 -21.30 21.86
N ILE A 181 10.25 -20.41 22.72
CA ILE A 181 10.25 -18.96 22.48
C ILE A 181 11.14 -18.59 21.28
N GLU A 182 12.32 -19.21 21.14
CA GLU A 182 13.19 -19.00 19.97
C GLU A 182 12.54 -19.49 18.65
N ALA A 183 11.80 -20.60 18.69
CA ALA A 183 11.03 -21.07 17.54
C ALA A 183 9.87 -20.11 17.20
N ALA A 184 9.20 -19.54 18.20
CA ALA A 184 8.21 -18.48 17.99
C ALA A 184 8.81 -17.19 17.44
N LEU A 185 10.02 -16.81 17.87
CA LEU A 185 10.74 -15.67 17.25
C LEU A 185 11.02 -15.91 15.77
N ARG A 186 11.37 -17.15 15.40
CA ARG A 186 11.60 -17.56 14.01
C ARG A 186 10.31 -17.66 13.18
N SER A 187 9.15 -17.84 13.80
CA SER A 187 7.87 -17.90 13.07
C SER A 187 7.38 -16.54 12.61
N PHE A 188 7.91 -15.44 13.15
CA PHE A 188 7.59 -14.10 12.67
C PHE A 188 8.41 -13.72 11.43
N PRO A 189 7.79 -13.14 10.39
CA PRO A 189 8.54 -12.63 9.25
C PRO A 189 9.44 -11.48 9.69
N SER A 190 10.70 -11.49 9.26
CA SER A 190 11.67 -10.43 9.58
C SER A 190 11.24 -9.06 9.07
N ASP A 191 10.44 -9.03 8.00
CA ASP A 191 9.95 -7.81 7.33
C ASP A 191 8.51 -7.44 7.71
N SER A 192 7.90 -8.10 8.71
CA SER A 192 6.51 -7.84 9.09
C SER A 192 6.36 -6.51 9.83
N ALA A 193 5.41 -5.70 9.37
CA ALA A 193 4.98 -4.47 10.01
C ALA A 193 4.08 -4.71 11.25
N GLN A 194 3.71 -5.96 11.56
CA GLN A 194 2.79 -6.27 12.65
C GLN A 194 3.44 -6.14 14.04
N VAL A 195 2.64 -5.78 15.05
CA VAL A 195 3.09 -5.84 16.45
C VAL A 195 3.18 -7.30 16.88
N ARG A 196 4.40 -7.74 17.20
CA ARG A 196 4.71 -9.14 17.52
C ARG A 196 4.55 -9.43 19.01
N ARG A 197 3.78 -10.46 19.35
CA ARG A 197 3.56 -10.93 20.72
C ARG A 197 3.70 -12.44 20.82
N ILE A 198 4.31 -12.93 21.90
CA ILE A 198 4.43 -14.36 22.19
C ILE A 198 3.65 -14.64 23.48
N TRP A 199 2.73 -15.60 23.43
CA TRP A 199 2.00 -16.10 24.59
C TRP A 199 2.44 -17.53 24.86
N VAL A 200 3.01 -17.76 26.04
CA VAL A 200 3.53 -19.06 26.44
C VAL A 200 2.58 -19.68 27.46
N PHE A 201 2.02 -20.84 27.15
CA PHE A 201 1.10 -21.59 28.01
C PHE A 201 1.89 -22.73 28.67
N THR A 202 2.16 -22.65 29.97
CA THR A 202 3.05 -23.58 30.67
C THR A 202 2.74 -23.65 32.18
N ASP A 203 3.27 -24.66 32.86
CA ASP A 203 3.35 -24.74 34.32
C ASP A 203 4.68 -24.16 34.88
N GLY A 204 5.58 -23.70 34.00
CA GLY A 204 6.85 -23.04 34.34
C GLY A 204 7.97 -24.00 34.74
N ASP A 205 7.78 -25.32 34.60
CA ASP A 205 8.78 -26.31 34.99
C ASP A 205 9.81 -26.59 33.89
N GLU A 206 10.67 -25.60 33.62
CA GLU A 206 11.75 -25.72 32.62
C GLU A 206 12.94 -26.54 33.12
N THR A 207 13.48 -27.40 32.24
CA THR A 207 14.59 -28.32 32.52
C THR A 207 15.98 -27.84 32.09
N ASP A 208 16.08 -26.93 31.11
CA ASP A 208 17.34 -26.48 30.51
C ASP A 208 17.80 -25.07 30.95
N GLY A 209 16.92 -24.30 31.59
CA GLY A 209 17.23 -22.98 32.16
C GLY A 209 17.44 -21.87 31.13
N LEU A 210 16.99 -22.06 29.88
CA LEU A 210 17.18 -21.11 28.79
C LEU A 210 16.13 -19.98 28.75
N LEU A 211 15.07 -20.06 29.56
CA LEU A 211 13.97 -19.09 29.57
C LEU A 211 14.42 -17.64 29.70
N THR A 212 15.34 -17.33 30.63
CA THR A 212 15.79 -15.95 30.84
C THR A 212 16.58 -15.39 29.65
N GLY A 213 17.39 -16.22 28.99
CA GLY A 213 18.10 -15.84 27.77
C GLY A 213 17.16 -15.56 26.61
N ALA A 214 16.21 -16.47 26.37
CA ALA A 214 15.23 -16.33 25.30
C ALA A 214 14.33 -15.10 25.50
N LEU A 215 13.89 -14.83 26.73
CA LEU A 215 13.14 -13.62 27.06
C LEU A 215 13.94 -12.34 26.83
N ALA A 216 15.24 -12.34 27.15
CA ALA A 216 16.12 -11.20 26.88
C ALA A 216 16.26 -10.96 25.37
N ASP A 217 16.36 -12.01 24.57
CA ASP A 217 16.37 -11.90 23.11
C ASP A 217 15.05 -11.36 22.55
N CYS A 218 13.89 -11.79 23.07
CA CYS A 218 12.60 -11.19 22.70
C CYS A 218 12.57 -9.68 22.95
N VAL A 219 13.09 -9.21 24.09
CA VAL A 219 13.18 -7.78 24.39
C VAL A 219 14.08 -7.06 23.38
N ARG A 220 15.23 -7.65 23.02
CA ARG A 220 16.15 -7.10 22.01
C ARG A 220 15.50 -7.00 20.62
N TYR A 221 14.68 -7.98 20.24
CA TYR A 221 13.97 -7.98 18.96
C TYR A 221 12.65 -7.19 18.96
N GLY A 222 12.29 -6.57 20.09
CA GLY A 222 11.07 -5.77 20.21
C GLY A 222 9.78 -6.59 20.21
N VAL A 223 9.80 -7.76 20.82
CA VAL A 223 8.66 -8.70 20.89
C VAL A 223 8.13 -8.75 22.33
N ASN A 224 6.83 -8.51 22.49
CA ASN A 224 6.18 -8.59 23.80
C ASN A 224 5.94 -10.05 24.18
N VAL A 225 6.21 -10.44 25.44
CA VAL A 225 6.04 -11.83 25.89
C VAL A 225 5.14 -11.90 27.12
N SER A 226 4.13 -12.76 27.07
CA SER A 226 3.27 -13.08 28.21
C SER A 226 3.44 -14.56 28.57
N LEU A 227 3.94 -14.84 29.77
CA LEU A 227 3.97 -16.18 30.34
C LEU A 227 2.65 -16.42 31.08
N ILE A 228 1.92 -17.46 30.69
CA ILE A 228 0.60 -17.80 31.20
C ILE A 228 0.71 -19.12 31.97
N GLY A 229 0.55 -19.03 33.28
CA GLY A 229 0.67 -20.16 34.20
C GLY A 229 -0.61 -20.99 34.30
N PHE A 230 -0.52 -22.31 34.14
CA PHE A 230 -1.63 -23.25 34.33
C PHE A 230 -1.35 -24.25 35.46
N GLY A 231 -2.38 -24.54 36.27
CA GLY A 231 -2.32 -25.48 37.38
C GLY A 231 -2.30 -24.79 38.75
N THR A 232 -1.93 -25.54 39.78
CA THR A 232 -1.82 -25.04 41.15
C THR A 232 -0.40 -25.12 41.66
N GLU A 233 -0.03 -24.27 42.62
CA GLU A 233 1.27 -24.34 43.30
C GLU A 233 1.39 -25.58 44.22
N ARG A 234 0.31 -26.34 44.39
CA ARG A 234 0.32 -27.60 45.14
C ARG A 234 0.94 -28.69 44.30
N GLU A 235 1.67 -29.56 44.97
CA GLU A 235 2.29 -30.73 44.35
C GLU A 235 1.23 -31.78 44.00
N VAL A 236 1.24 -32.21 42.74
CA VAL A 236 0.34 -33.21 42.17
C VAL A 236 1.15 -34.26 41.44
N GLU A 237 0.72 -35.52 41.53
CA GLU A 237 1.40 -36.66 40.95
C GLU A 237 0.94 -36.88 39.50
N VAL A 238 1.89 -37.05 38.58
CA VAL A 238 1.65 -37.30 37.16
C VAL A 238 2.52 -38.46 36.67
N THR A 239 2.00 -39.24 35.73
CA THR A 239 2.73 -40.33 35.09
C THR A 239 3.71 -39.76 34.04
N ALA A 240 4.98 -40.12 34.17
CA ALA A 240 6.01 -39.77 33.19
C ALA A 240 5.78 -40.48 31.84
N GLY A 241 6.54 -40.08 30.83
CA GLY A 241 6.40 -40.61 29.46
C GLY A 241 6.68 -42.09 29.28
N ASP A 242 7.26 -42.76 30.28
CA ASP A 242 7.42 -44.20 30.30
C ASP A 242 6.14 -44.96 30.69
N GLY A 243 5.08 -44.23 31.06
CA GLY A 243 3.79 -44.78 31.47
C GLY A 243 3.80 -45.50 32.81
N LYS A 244 4.91 -45.43 33.57
CA LYS A 244 5.11 -46.22 34.80
C LYS A 244 5.64 -45.40 35.96
N THR A 245 6.57 -44.49 35.71
CA THR A 245 7.18 -43.68 36.75
C THR A 245 6.24 -42.55 37.12
N LYS A 246 5.96 -42.42 38.41
CA LYS A 246 5.17 -41.32 38.94
C LYS A 246 6.10 -40.19 39.39
N VAL A 247 5.82 -38.98 38.93
CA VAL A 247 6.62 -37.79 39.18
C VAL A 247 5.71 -36.70 39.75
N VAL A 248 6.22 -35.92 40.68
CA VAL A 248 5.48 -34.82 41.30
C VAL A 248 5.75 -33.53 40.54
N THR A 249 4.71 -32.77 40.24
CA THR A 249 4.78 -31.48 39.56
C THR A 249 3.87 -30.45 40.23
N ALA A 250 4.20 -29.17 40.07
CA ALA A 250 3.42 -28.02 40.55
C ALA A 250 3.66 -26.83 39.63
N LEU A 251 2.71 -25.89 39.60
CA LEU A 251 2.90 -24.60 38.94
C LEU A 251 4.07 -23.85 39.60
N ARG A 252 5.10 -23.51 38.81
CA ARG A 252 6.30 -22.78 39.25
C ARG A 252 6.17 -21.27 39.00
N SER A 253 5.09 -20.67 39.51
CA SER A 253 4.77 -19.23 39.37
C SER A 253 5.94 -18.32 39.77
N GLU A 254 6.57 -18.60 40.91
CA GLU A 254 7.70 -17.83 41.45
C GLU A 254 8.94 -17.87 40.55
N LYS A 255 9.20 -19.00 39.86
CA LYS A 255 10.32 -19.13 38.92
C LYS A 255 10.09 -18.24 37.70
N MET A 256 8.87 -18.24 37.16
CA MET A 256 8.49 -17.36 36.05
C MET A 256 8.52 -15.88 36.45
N LYS A 257 7.94 -15.50 37.59
CA LYS A 257 7.99 -14.12 38.11
C LYS A 257 9.42 -13.62 38.29
N LYS A 258 10.33 -14.45 38.81
CA LYS A 258 11.76 -14.13 38.94
C LYS A 258 12.42 -13.93 37.58
N ALA A 259 12.15 -14.80 36.60
CA ALA A 259 12.67 -14.67 35.24
C ALA A 259 12.20 -13.35 34.58
N VAL A 260 10.91 -13.02 34.71
CA VAL A 260 10.34 -11.76 34.23
C VAL A 260 11.00 -10.57 34.93
N ALA A 261 11.11 -10.58 36.25
CA ALA A 261 11.73 -9.49 37.01
C ALA A 261 13.21 -9.27 36.66
N GLN A 262 13.95 -10.34 36.36
CA GLN A 262 15.33 -10.26 35.90
C GLN A 262 15.42 -9.57 34.53
N VAL A 263 14.58 -9.98 33.58
CA VAL A 263 14.59 -9.43 32.21
C VAL A 263 14.07 -7.99 32.17
N SER A 264 13.06 -7.64 32.97
CA SER A 264 12.56 -6.27 33.06
C SER A 264 13.62 -5.28 33.57
N LYS A 265 14.55 -5.72 34.43
CA LYS A 265 15.71 -4.91 34.84
C LYS A 265 16.72 -4.68 33.71
N LEU A 266 16.85 -5.63 32.79
CA LEU A 266 17.70 -5.52 31.60
C LEU A 266 17.04 -4.67 30.48
N GLY A 267 15.72 -4.68 30.38
CA GLY A 267 14.95 -4.01 29.31
C GLY A 267 14.81 -2.50 29.42
N LEU A 268 15.18 -1.89 30.55
CA LEU A 268 15.06 -0.44 30.80
C LEU A 268 15.94 0.45 29.90
N SER A 269 16.85 -0.11 29.10
CA SER A 269 17.81 0.66 28.29
C SER A 269 17.53 0.74 26.79
N THR A 270 16.59 -0.02 26.21
CA THR A 270 16.57 -0.18 24.73
C THR A 270 15.28 0.13 23.98
N ASN A 271 14.07 0.08 24.57
CA ASN A 271 12.83 0.53 23.91
C ASN A 271 11.67 0.61 24.92
N ALA A 272 10.91 1.71 24.93
CA ALA A 272 9.85 1.97 25.92
C ALA A 272 8.54 1.16 25.72
N ASP A 273 8.40 0.41 24.63
CA ASP A 273 7.15 -0.24 24.21
C ASP A 273 7.18 -1.79 24.31
N VAL A 274 8.23 -2.35 24.90
CA VAL A 274 8.42 -3.80 24.99
C VAL A 274 8.27 -4.26 26.44
N SER A 275 7.28 -5.12 26.68
CA SER A 275 6.93 -5.64 28.00
C SER A 275 7.02 -7.17 28.03
N VAL A 276 7.61 -7.69 29.11
CA VAL A 276 7.56 -9.11 29.47
C VAL A 276 6.75 -9.22 30.76
N ARG A 277 5.74 -10.09 30.80
CA ARG A 277 4.82 -10.23 31.93
C ARG A 277 4.51 -11.68 32.25
N TYR A 278 4.13 -11.92 33.50
CA TYR A 278 3.56 -13.18 33.98
C TYR A 278 2.08 -12.95 34.30
N ILE A 279 1.21 -13.84 33.83
CA ILE A 279 -0.23 -13.82 34.06
C ILE A 279 -0.64 -15.20 34.58
N ASP A 280 -1.40 -15.22 35.67
CA ASP A 280 -2.00 -16.45 36.16
C ASP A 280 -3.29 -16.73 35.37
N ALA A 281 -3.41 -17.90 34.73
CA ALA A 281 -4.58 -18.23 33.94
C ALA A 281 -5.86 -18.31 34.78
N THR A 282 -5.74 -18.60 36.08
CA THR A 282 -6.87 -18.76 37.00
C THR A 282 -7.41 -17.43 37.53
N GLU A 283 -6.65 -16.35 37.41
CA GLU A 283 -7.03 -15.03 37.90
C GLU A 283 -8.15 -14.42 37.05
N ALA A 284 -9.16 -13.85 37.71
CA ALA A 284 -10.27 -13.20 37.04
C ALA A 284 -9.77 -11.96 36.28
N GLY A 285 -9.97 -11.94 34.96
CA GLY A 285 -9.52 -10.85 34.10
C GLY A 285 -8.21 -11.12 33.35
N SER A 286 -7.56 -12.28 33.56
CA SER A 286 -6.35 -12.70 32.84
C SER A 286 -6.52 -12.59 31.31
N ALA A 287 -7.66 -13.06 30.78
CA ALA A 287 -7.96 -13.00 29.35
C ALA A 287 -8.12 -11.56 28.85
N LEU A 288 -8.68 -10.67 29.67
CA LEU A 288 -8.83 -9.25 29.32
C LEU A 288 -7.46 -8.56 29.31
N GLU A 289 -6.56 -8.93 30.21
CA GLU A 289 -5.19 -8.40 30.23
C GLU A 289 -4.41 -8.77 28.96
N LEU A 290 -4.59 -9.98 28.44
CA LEU A 290 -4.00 -10.43 27.17
C LEU A 290 -4.61 -9.72 25.95
N LEU A 291 -5.93 -9.51 25.95
CA LEU A 291 -6.65 -8.91 24.84
C LEU A 291 -6.55 -7.38 24.80
N ARG A 292 -6.36 -6.71 25.94
CA ARG A 292 -6.32 -5.25 26.00
C ARG A 292 -5.23 -4.65 25.09
N PRO A 293 -3.97 -5.12 25.08
CA PRO A 293 -2.96 -4.63 24.12
C PRO A 293 -3.30 -4.89 22.65
N LEU A 294 -4.04 -5.96 22.36
CA LEU A 294 -4.50 -6.27 21.00
C LEU A 294 -5.59 -5.28 20.57
N ASN A 295 -6.52 -4.97 21.48
CA ASN A 295 -7.68 -4.11 21.24
C ASN A 295 -7.42 -2.62 21.46
N SER A 296 -6.35 -2.22 22.15
CA SER A 296 -5.95 -0.81 22.29
C SER A 296 -5.53 -0.17 20.96
N GLY A 297 -5.32 -0.96 19.90
CA GLY A 297 -5.24 -0.45 18.53
C GLY A 297 -6.61 -0.19 17.88
N ASN A 298 -7.72 -0.65 18.48
CA ASN A 298 -9.08 -0.64 17.95
C ASN A 298 -10.09 0.14 18.80
N THR A 299 -9.82 0.41 20.08
CA THR A 299 -10.67 1.29 20.90
C THR A 299 -10.48 2.74 20.46
N GLY A 300 -11.38 3.21 19.59
CA GLY A 300 -12.14 4.47 19.61
C GLY A 300 -11.54 5.83 20.03
N ASP A 301 -10.33 5.89 20.55
CA ASP A 301 -9.62 7.13 20.85
C ASP A 301 -8.68 7.45 19.69
N GLU A 302 -8.96 8.57 19.05
CA GLU A 302 -8.16 9.22 18.02
C GLU A 302 -6.69 9.36 18.44
N LYS A 303 -5.88 8.38 18.06
CA LYS A 303 -4.47 8.55 17.69
C LYS A 303 -4.03 7.29 17.00
N ASN A 304 -4.19 7.29 15.68
CA ASN A 304 -3.46 6.40 14.79
C ASN A 304 -1.96 6.62 15.00
N LEU A 305 -1.36 5.96 15.99
CA LEU A 305 0.07 5.72 16.04
C LEU A 305 0.37 4.55 15.09
N SER A 306 -0.03 4.69 13.83
CA SER A 306 0.54 3.92 12.74
C SER A 306 1.98 4.37 12.62
N THR A 307 2.87 3.70 13.36
CA THR A 307 4.31 3.93 13.25
C THR A 307 4.70 3.53 11.84
N VAL A 308 4.80 4.50 10.94
CA VAL A 308 5.17 4.28 9.54
C VAL A 308 6.55 3.65 9.52
N SER A 309 6.60 2.34 9.25
CA SER A 309 7.86 1.63 9.03
C SER A 309 8.08 1.55 7.54
N TYR A 310 9.31 1.82 7.11
CA TYR A 310 9.69 1.76 5.71
C TYR A 310 9.96 0.30 5.35
N GLU A 311 9.16 -0.26 4.43
CA GLU A 311 9.44 -1.56 3.83
C GLU A 311 10.40 -1.35 2.66
N ALA A 312 11.53 -2.05 2.66
CA ALA A 312 12.53 -1.94 1.60
C ALA A 312 12.10 -2.78 0.38
N LYS A 313 11.31 -2.20 -0.53
CA LYS A 313 10.95 -2.89 -1.78
C LYS A 313 12.08 -2.77 -2.82
N PRO A 314 12.46 -3.87 -3.49
CA PRO A 314 13.46 -3.82 -4.54
C PRO A 314 12.93 -3.00 -5.73
N VAL A 315 13.79 -2.15 -6.30
CA VAL A 315 13.44 -1.37 -7.49
C VAL A 315 13.58 -2.27 -8.71
N GLU A 316 12.46 -2.56 -9.36
CA GLU A 316 12.46 -3.23 -10.66
C GLU A 316 13.02 -2.30 -11.74
N ARG A 317 13.93 -2.82 -12.57
CA ARG A 317 14.63 -2.05 -13.60
C ARG A 317 14.40 -2.59 -15.00
N TYR A 318 13.33 -3.36 -15.21
CA TYR A 318 12.99 -3.94 -16.52
C TYR A 318 12.82 -2.87 -17.60
N SER A 319 12.40 -1.65 -17.23
CA SER A 319 12.25 -0.51 -18.15
C SER A 319 13.55 -0.14 -18.85
N LEU A 320 14.70 -0.20 -18.15
CA LEU A 320 16.02 0.06 -18.73
C LEU A 320 16.33 -0.91 -19.88
N PHE A 321 16.13 -2.21 -19.64
CA PHE A 321 16.39 -3.25 -20.65
C PHE A 321 15.39 -3.18 -21.81
N LEU A 322 14.13 -2.81 -21.55
CA LEU A 322 13.12 -2.62 -22.57
C LEU A 322 13.49 -1.44 -23.51
N VAL A 323 13.96 -0.34 -22.94
CA VAL A 323 14.43 0.83 -23.71
C VAL A 323 15.62 0.45 -24.60
N LEU A 324 16.62 -0.25 -24.05
CA LEU A 324 17.78 -0.75 -24.80
C LEU A 324 17.35 -1.69 -25.94
N ALA A 325 16.39 -2.58 -25.70
CA ALA A 325 15.84 -3.46 -26.73
C ALA A 325 15.22 -2.66 -27.88
N LEU A 326 14.44 -1.62 -27.58
CA LEU A 326 13.83 -0.74 -28.57
C LEU A 326 14.89 0.02 -29.38
N ILE A 327 15.91 0.59 -28.72
CA ILE A 327 17.01 1.31 -29.40
C ILE A 327 17.75 0.40 -30.38
N PHE A 328 18.10 -0.83 -29.97
CA PHE A 328 18.75 -1.78 -30.86
C PHE A 328 17.85 -2.23 -32.01
N PHE A 329 16.55 -2.35 -31.77
CA PHE A 329 15.59 -2.68 -32.82
C PHE A 329 15.46 -1.56 -33.86
N VAL A 330 15.29 -0.31 -33.43
CA VAL A 330 15.18 0.87 -34.31
C VAL A 330 16.48 1.13 -35.06
N SER A 331 17.63 1.07 -34.39
CA SER A 331 18.94 1.21 -35.05
C SER A 331 19.20 0.12 -36.09
N SER A 332 18.58 -1.06 -35.96
CA SER A 332 18.66 -2.11 -37.00
C SER A 332 18.03 -1.70 -38.34
N PHE A 333 17.06 -0.78 -38.33
CA PHE A 333 16.49 -0.21 -39.55
C PHE A 333 17.36 0.90 -40.12
N ALA A 334 17.89 1.78 -39.28
CA ALA A 334 18.83 2.82 -39.72
C ALA A 334 20.10 2.22 -40.35
N ALA A 335 20.63 1.13 -39.77
CA ALA A 335 21.78 0.41 -40.32
C ALA A 335 21.50 -0.24 -41.70
N ALA A 336 20.23 -0.44 -42.06
CA ALA A 336 19.84 -0.97 -43.38
C ALA A 336 19.84 0.12 -44.47
N GLU A 337 19.72 1.39 -44.08
CA GLU A 337 19.66 2.54 -44.99
C GLU A 337 20.98 3.32 -45.08
N PHE A 338 21.93 3.04 -44.18
CA PHE A 338 23.22 3.75 -44.13
C PHE A 338 24.15 3.34 -45.29
N ASP A 339 24.24 4.21 -46.30
CA ASP A 339 25.23 4.12 -47.38
C ASP A 339 26.34 5.17 -47.13
N PRO A 340 27.57 4.75 -46.75
CA PRO A 340 28.65 5.67 -46.36
C PRO A 340 29.23 6.49 -47.52
N GLU A 341 29.00 6.11 -48.78
CA GLU A 341 29.52 6.84 -49.95
C GLU A 341 28.51 7.86 -50.51
N HIS A 342 27.22 7.66 -50.25
CA HIS A 342 26.15 8.60 -50.60
C HIS A 342 25.11 8.65 -49.48
N PRO A 343 25.19 9.60 -48.52
CA PRO A 343 24.17 9.76 -47.51
C PRO A 343 22.85 10.06 -48.21
N VAL A 344 21.92 9.11 -48.18
CA VAL A 344 20.55 9.34 -48.64
C VAL A 344 20.01 10.48 -47.79
N LYS A 345 19.54 11.57 -48.42
CA LYS A 345 18.73 12.58 -47.72
C LYS A 345 17.51 11.85 -47.19
N LEU A 346 17.49 11.50 -45.90
CA LEU A 346 16.29 10.96 -45.26
C LEU A 346 15.14 11.90 -45.61
N SER A 347 14.05 11.36 -46.16
CA SER A 347 12.86 12.17 -46.35
C SER A 347 12.40 12.67 -44.97
N ALA A 348 11.84 13.88 -44.92
CA ALA A 348 11.41 14.50 -43.66
C ALA A 348 10.56 13.54 -42.80
N ASN A 349 9.76 12.66 -43.43
CA ASN A 349 8.90 11.69 -42.74
C ASN A 349 9.66 10.50 -42.12
N GLN A 350 10.77 10.06 -42.71
CA GLN A 350 11.61 8.98 -42.16
C GLN A 350 12.49 9.48 -41.01
N GLY A 351 13.01 10.71 -41.15
CA GLY A 351 13.70 11.41 -40.07
C GLY A 351 12.75 11.70 -38.90
N LEU A 352 11.53 12.14 -39.19
CA LEU A 352 10.47 12.37 -38.20
C LEU A 352 10.08 11.09 -37.46
N LEU A 353 10.01 9.92 -38.12
CA LEU A 353 9.69 8.64 -37.47
C LEU A 353 10.79 8.18 -36.52
N ILE A 354 12.05 8.30 -36.91
CA ILE A 354 13.20 7.98 -36.05
C ILE A 354 13.27 8.98 -34.88
N PHE A 355 12.99 10.26 -35.13
CA PHE A 355 12.94 11.32 -34.12
C PHE A 355 11.75 11.14 -33.17
N LEU A 356 10.54 10.83 -33.66
CA LEU A 356 9.34 10.52 -32.86
C LEU A 356 9.47 9.25 -32.03
N CYS A 357 10.27 8.27 -32.46
CA CYS A 357 10.53 7.07 -31.66
C CYS A 357 11.70 7.23 -30.67
N ALA A 358 12.72 8.05 -30.98
CA ALA A 358 13.91 8.23 -30.14
C ALA A 358 13.79 9.38 -29.11
N VAL A 359 13.05 10.45 -29.44
CA VAL A 359 12.92 11.65 -28.61
C VAL A 359 12.04 11.45 -27.38
N PRO A 360 10.85 10.80 -27.42
CA PRO A 360 10.10 10.56 -26.19
C PRO A 360 10.83 9.64 -25.21
N PHE A 361 11.78 8.82 -25.69
CA PHE A 361 12.62 7.97 -24.84
C PHE A 361 13.86 8.67 -24.27
N SER A 362 14.36 9.72 -24.93
CA SER A 362 15.48 10.53 -24.43
C SER A 362 15.05 11.45 -23.29
N PHE A 363 13.75 11.73 -23.13
CA PHE A 363 13.19 12.54 -22.04
C PHE A 363 12.83 11.77 -20.77
N VAL A 364 12.93 10.43 -20.74
CA VAL A 364 12.72 9.63 -19.51
C VAL A 364 13.94 9.67 -18.58
N SER A 365 15.07 10.24 -19.02
CA SER A 365 16.32 10.32 -18.24
C SER A 365 16.69 11.71 -17.72
N CYS A 366 15.77 12.68 -17.74
CA CYS A 366 16.02 13.99 -17.16
C CYS A 366 15.17 14.20 -15.89
N SER A 367 15.84 14.14 -14.73
CA SER A 367 15.40 14.63 -13.43
C SER A 367 14.10 14.01 -12.87
N SER A 368 14.24 12.83 -12.26
CA SER A 368 13.20 12.17 -11.45
C SER A 368 12.63 13.03 -10.31
N GLY A 369 13.27 14.14 -9.93
CA GLY A 369 12.77 15.06 -8.90
C GLY A 369 11.63 16.00 -9.35
N LYS A 370 11.58 16.41 -10.62
CA LYS A 370 10.57 17.37 -11.11
C LYS A 370 9.27 16.71 -11.55
N PHE A 371 9.35 15.50 -12.11
CA PHE A 371 8.17 14.76 -12.58
C PHE A 371 7.53 13.87 -11.52
N GLY A 372 8.23 13.57 -10.42
CA GLY A 372 7.69 12.75 -9.34
C GLY A 372 6.43 13.35 -8.70
N ASN A 373 6.44 14.67 -8.44
CA ASN A 373 5.29 15.34 -7.82
C ASN A 373 4.08 15.42 -8.78
N ALA A 374 4.32 15.72 -10.06
CA ALA A 374 3.25 15.74 -11.07
C ALA A 374 2.63 14.35 -11.28
N GLN A 375 3.45 13.28 -11.25
CA GLN A 375 2.97 11.91 -11.30
C GLN A 375 2.09 11.56 -10.10
N GLU A 376 2.48 12.01 -8.90
CA GLU A 376 1.72 11.77 -7.67
C GLU A 376 0.39 12.53 -7.68
N ILE A 377 0.35 13.79 -8.16
CA ILE A 377 -0.90 14.52 -8.39
C ILE A 377 -1.81 13.72 -9.33
N MET A 378 -1.31 13.29 -10.50
CA MET A 378 -2.14 12.58 -11.48
C MET A 378 -2.72 11.27 -10.90
N ARG A 379 -1.91 10.51 -10.17
CA ARG A 379 -2.35 9.27 -9.50
C ARG A 379 -3.42 9.55 -8.44
N SER A 380 -3.26 10.65 -7.71
CA SER A 380 -4.19 11.08 -6.65
C SER A 380 -5.50 11.61 -7.24
N SER A 381 -5.46 12.36 -8.33
CA SER A 381 -6.65 12.79 -9.08
C SER A 381 -7.42 11.59 -9.64
N TRP A 382 -6.73 10.54 -10.07
CA TRP A 382 -7.39 9.29 -10.47
C TRP A 382 -8.09 8.60 -9.30
N ALA A 383 -7.46 8.55 -8.13
CA ALA A 383 -8.11 8.04 -6.91
C ALA A 383 -9.33 8.88 -6.51
N TRP A 384 -9.25 10.21 -6.65
CA TRP A 384 -10.37 11.13 -6.42
C TRP A 384 -11.54 10.84 -7.37
N TYR A 385 -11.26 10.62 -8.67
CA TYR A 385 -12.27 10.25 -9.66
C TYR A 385 -12.97 8.93 -9.33
N GLN A 386 -12.23 7.96 -8.79
CA GLN A 386 -12.78 6.69 -8.27
C GLN A 386 -13.57 6.84 -6.96
N LYS A 387 -13.75 8.07 -6.46
CA LYS A 387 -14.36 8.38 -5.15
C LYS A 387 -13.58 7.82 -3.95
N ASN A 388 -12.32 7.43 -4.15
CA ASN A 388 -11.43 7.03 -3.06
C ASN A 388 -10.74 8.26 -2.47
N TYR A 389 -11.53 9.10 -1.79
CA TYR A 389 -11.07 10.39 -1.29
C TYR A 389 -9.97 10.27 -0.23
N ARG A 390 -9.96 9.20 0.58
CA ARG A 390 -8.89 8.95 1.57
C ARG A 390 -7.53 8.75 0.90
N SER A 391 -7.49 7.94 -0.15
CA SER A 391 -6.25 7.74 -0.91
C SER A 391 -5.83 8.99 -1.68
N ALA A 392 -6.79 9.77 -2.18
CA ALA A 392 -6.52 11.03 -2.86
C ALA A 392 -5.90 12.06 -1.90
N THR A 393 -6.47 12.27 -0.72
CA THR A 393 -5.94 13.17 0.32
C THR A 393 -4.50 12.82 0.68
N ALA A 394 -4.21 11.54 0.95
CA ALA A 394 -2.87 11.10 1.30
C ALA A 394 -1.84 11.33 0.19
N GLY A 395 -2.25 11.18 -1.08
CA GLY A 395 -1.37 11.41 -2.22
C GLY A 395 -1.15 12.90 -2.52
N PHE A 396 -2.18 13.74 -2.40
CA PHE A 396 -2.03 15.19 -2.55
C PHE A 396 -1.20 15.82 -1.43
N LEU A 397 -1.34 15.37 -0.17
CA LEU A 397 -0.46 15.81 0.93
C LEU A 397 1.01 15.48 0.66
N ARG A 398 1.29 14.26 0.16
CA ARG A 398 2.65 13.87 -0.25
C ARG A 398 3.18 14.73 -1.39
N ALA A 399 2.33 15.02 -2.38
CA ALA A 399 2.71 15.87 -3.50
C ALA A 399 3.02 17.30 -3.04
N GLU A 400 2.23 17.85 -2.12
CA GLU A 400 2.45 19.17 -1.52
C GLU A 400 3.76 19.23 -0.73
N GLU A 401 3.98 18.29 0.20
CA GLU A 401 5.17 18.27 1.06
C GLU A 401 6.45 18.12 0.24
N ASN A 402 6.46 17.19 -0.72
CA ASN A 402 7.60 17.00 -1.60
C ASN A 402 7.83 18.20 -2.52
N ALA A 403 6.77 18.85 -3.00
CA ALA A 403 6.90 20.05 -3.82
C ALA A 403 7.43 21.23 -3.01
N ALA A 404 6.97 21.40 -1.77
CA ALA A 404 7.44 22.44 -0.86
C ALA A 404 8.93 22.29 -0.53
N GLN A 405 9.40 21.06 -0.26
CA GLN A 405 10.82 20.78 -0.01
C GLN A 405 11.71 21.06 -1.22
N ASN A 406 11.18 20.93 -2.44
CA ASN A 406 11.91 21.14 -3.69
C ASN A 406 11.74 22.57 -4.27
N ASN A 407 11.12 23.49 -3.53
CA ASN A 407 10.76 24.84 -3.98
C ASN A 407 9.93 24.85 -5.29
N ASP A 408 9.11 23.82 -5.52
CA ASP A 408 8.21 23.72 -6.68
C ASP A 408 6.87 24.39 -6.35
N ILE A 409 6.89 25.73 -6.45
CA ILE A 409 5.76 26.58 -6.08
C ILE A 409 4.50 26.19 -6.86
N ILE A 410 4.62 25.87 -8.15
CA ILE A 410 3.46 25.56 -8.99
C ILE A 410 2.75 24.30 -8.48
N THR A 411 3.50 23.21 -8.25
CA THR A 411 2.91 21.94 -7.82
C THR A 411 2.29 22.04 -6.42
N VAL A 412 2.86 22.84 -5.51
CA VAL A 412 2.24 23.14 -4.20
C VAL A 412 0.83 23.74 -4.38
N GLN A 413 0.67 24.70 -5.30
CA GLN A 413 -0.63 25.35 -5.53
C GLN A 413 -1.68 24.39 -6.10
N TYR A 414 -1.29 23.48 -6.99
CA TYR A 414 -2.19 22.44 -7.49
C TYR A 414 -2.57 21.45 -6.39
N ALA A 415 -1.61 20.99 -5.59
CA ALA A 415 -1.86 20.07 -4.49
C ALA A 415 -2.80 20.65 -3.43
N GLN A 416 -2.63 21.94 -3.07
CA GLN A 416 -3.52 22.65 -2.13
C GLN A 416 -4.95 22.76 -2.65
N TYR A 417 -5.11 23.09 -3.94
CA TYR A 417 -6.42 23.12 -4.58
C TYR A 417 -7.10 21.74 -4.60
N ASP A 418 -6.34 20.70 -4.95
CA ASP A 418 -6.85 19.34 -5.03
C ASP A 418 -7.20 18.79 -3.63
N LEU A 419 -6.43 19.14 -2.60
CA LEU A 419 -6.76 18.87 -1.20
C LEU A 419 -8.06 19.54 -0.79
N ALA A 420 -8.20 20.84 -1.05
CA ALA A 420 -9.43 21.57 -0.76
C ALA A 420 -10.65 20.93 -1.43
N SER A 421 -10.52 20.60 -2.72
CA SER A 421 -11.58 19.93 -3.49
C SER A 421 -11.92 18.54 -2.92
N THR A 422 -10.91 17.82 -2.44
CA THR A 422 -11.11 16.51 -1.79
C THR A 422 -11.83 16.65 -0.44
N TYR A 423 -11.46 17.64 0.38
CA TYR A 423 -12.12 17.90 1.66
C TYR A 423 -13.56 18.38 1.50
N ILE A 424 -13.86 19.18 0.48
CA ILE A 424 -15.24 19.55 0.11
C ILE A 424 -16.08 18.28 -0.15
N MET A 425 -15.54 17.31 -0.88
CA MET A 425 -16.25 16.04 -1.15
C MET A 425 -16.44 15.17 0.10
N GLN A 426 -15.59 15.34 1.12
CA GLN A 426 -15.72 14.65 2.41
C GLN A 426 -16.65 15.38 3.39
N GLY A 427 -17.04 16.62 3.09
CA GLY A 427 -17.84 17.46 3.99
C GLY A 427 -17.03 18.25 5.01
N GLU A 428 -15.70 18.26 4.89
CA GLU A 428 -14.76 18.91 5.80
C GLU A 428 -14.45 20.36 5.36
N TYR A 429 -15.45 21.23 5.49
CA TYR A 429 -15.38 22.59 4.91
C TYR A 429 -14.38 23.52 5.59
N ASP A 430 -14.15 23.37 6.89
CA ASP A 430 -13.19 24.20 7.63
C ASP A 430 -11.76 23.92 7.18
N VAL A 431 -11.41 22.64 7.01
CA VAL A 431 -10.11 22.20 6.50
C VAL A 431 -9.94 22.63 5.04
N ALA A 432 -10.98 22.47 4.23
CA ALA A 432 -10.97 22.94 2.84
C ALA A 432 -10.71 24.45 2.74
N SER A 433 -11.33 25.26 3.60
CA SER A 433 -11.07 26.71 3.66
C SER A 433 -9.63 27.02 4.03
N GLY A 434 -9.04 26.24 4.94
CA GLY A 434 -7.61 26.32 5.29
C GLY A 434 -6.69 26.14 4.09
N CYS A 435 -6.92 25.09 3.29
CA CYS A 435 -6.14 24.83 2.06
C CYS A 435 -6.30 25.94 1.03
N LEU A 436 -7.53 26.44 0.80
CA LEU A 436 -7.80 27.49 -0.17
C LEU A 436 -7.11 28.82 0.17
N LYS A 437 -6.94 29.12 1.47
CA LYS A 437 -6.22 30.33 1.94
C LYS A 437 -4.72 30.29 1.70
N GLN A 438 -4.14 29.11 1.50
CA GLN A 438 -2.72 28.95 1.23
C GLN A 438 -2.38 29.21 -0.25
N ILE A 439 -3.40 29.28 -1.12
CA ILE A 439 -3.22 29.56 -2.54
C ILE A 439 -2.79 31.02 -2.73
N THR A 440 -1.62 31.24 -3.34
CA THR A 440 -1.02 32.57 -3.45
C THR A 440 -1.44 33.31 -4.74
N PRO A 441 -1.30 34.65 -4.79
CA PRO A 441 -1.57 35.42 -6.00
C PRO A 441 -0.71 35.03 -7.21
N GLU A 442 0.45 34.41 -7.00
CA GLU A 442 1.35 33.92 -8.05
C GLU A 442 0.88 32.61 -8.69
N ALA A 443 -0.13 31.95 -8.13
CA ALA A 443 -0.69 30.71 -8.67
C ALA A 443 -1.29 30.89 -10.08
N PRO A 444 -1.37 29.82 -10.89
CA PRO A 444 -2.02 29.86 -12.20
C PRO A 444 -3.44 30.43 -12.13
N SER A 445 -3.89 31.14 -13.17
CA SER A 445 -5.20 31.80 -13.18
C SER A 445 -6.35 30.82 -12.94
N GLN A 446 -6.24 29.59 -13.43
CA GLN A 446 -7.21 28.52 -13.22
C GLN A 446 -7.33 28.14 -11.74
N ILE A 447 -6.20 28.02 -11.04
CA ILE A 447 -6.16 27.67 -9.62
C ILE A 447 -6.70 28.82 -8.77
N ARG A 448 -6.32 30.07 -9.06
CA ARG A 448 -6.88 31.23 -8.35
C ARG A 448 -8.38 31.38 -8.56
N TYR A 449 -8.86 31.20 -9.80
CA TYR A 449 -10.29 31.19 -10.09
C TYR A 449 -11.00 30.14 -9.24
N ALA A 450 -10.51 28.90 -9.28
CA ALA A 450 -11.14 27.78 -8.60
C ALA A 450 -11.08 27.95 -7.07
N ALA A 451 -10.02 28.59 -6.55
CA ALA A 451 -9.89 28.91 -5.14
C ALA A 451 -10.98 29.86 -4.65
N TYR A 452 -11.19 30.97 -5.36
CA TYR A 452 -12.25 31.93 -5.07
C TYR A 452 -13.63 31.31 -5.27
N TYR A 453 -13.84 30.56 -6.34
CA TYR A 453 -15.11 29.90 -6.61
C TYR A 453 -15.50 28.92 -5.49
N ASN A 454 -14.58 28.04 -5.08
CA ASN A 454 -14.81 27.08 -4.00
C ASN A 454 -14.98 27.77 -2.64
N SER A 455 -14.24 28.85 -2.37
CA SER A 455 -14.43 29.67 -1.16
C SER A 455 -15.83 30.29 -1.12
N GLY A 456 -16.36 30.72 -2.28
CA GLY A 456 -17.73 31.21 -2.41
C GLY A 456 -18.78 30.15 -2.10
N ILE A 457 -18.59 28.92 -2.57
CA ILE A 457 -19.48 27.78 -2.27
C ILE A 457 -19.49 27.49 -0.76
N ILE A 458 -18.31 27.44 -0.13
CA ILE A 458 -18.18 27.20 1.31
C ILE A 458 -18.88 28.32 2.11
N ALA A 459 -18.63 29.58 1.76
CA ALA A 459 -19.24 30.73 2.43
C ALA A 459 -20.77 30.74 2.27
N TYR A 460 -21.28 30.41 1.09
CA TYR A 460 -22.71 30.30 0.82
C TYR A 460 -23.34 29.21 1.70
N ARG A 461 -22.72 28.03 1.78
CA ARG A 461 -23.17 26.91 2.62
C ARG A 461 -23.21 27.27 4.10
N ASN A 462 -22.26 28.07 4.57
CA ASN A 462 -22.20 28.53 5.97
C ASN A 462 -23.18 29.69 6.27
N GLY A 463 -24.02 30.09 5.29
CA GLY A 463 -24.97 31.19 5.46
C GLY A 463 -24.34 32.59 5.45
N ASN A 464 -23.05 32.68 5.08
CA ASN A 464 -22.28 33.92 4.96
C ASN A 464 -22.38 34.46 3.53
N TYR A 465 -23.61 34.83 3.13
CA TYR A 465 -23.92 35.22 1.76
C TYR A 465 -23.13 36.44 1.26
N LYS A 466 -22.81 37.39 2.15
CA LYS A 466 -21.97 38.55 1.82
C LYS A 466 -20.58 38.14 1.34
N ASP A 467 -19.92 37.24 2.08
CA ASP A 467 -18.59 36.75 1.72
C ASP A 467 -18.66 35.91 0.44
N ALA A 468 -19.71 35.11 0.27
CA ALA A 468 -19.95 34.34 -0.95
C ALA A 468 -20.04 35.24 -2.20
N VAL A 469 -20.78 36.34 -2.12
CA VAL A 469 -20.89 37.35 -3.18
C VAL A 469 -19.52 37.94 -3.53
N ASP A 470 -18.71 38.28 -2.53
CA ASP A 470 -17.37 38.84 -2.76
C ASP A 470 -16.42 37.81 -3.37
N TYR A 471 -16.45 36.56 -2.93
CA TYR A 471 -15.67 35.47 -3.50
C TYR A 471 -16.04 35.18 -4.96
N PHE A 472 -17.33 35.05 -5.30
CA PHE A 472 -17.75 34.83 -6.69
C PHE A 472 -17.41 36.02 -7.59
N ARG A 473 -17.53 37.26 -7.08
CA ARG A 473 -17.08 38.45 -7.82
C ARG A 473 -15.59 38.41 -8.10
N ASN A 474 -14.77 38.01 -7.12
CA ASN A 474 -13.33 37.89 -7.30
C ASN A 474 -12.94 36.74 -8.25
N ALA A 475 -13.67 35.62 -8.25
CA ALA A 475 -13.52 34.57 -9.25
C ALA A 475 -13.78 35.11 -10.67
N LEU A 476 -14.87 35.83 -10.87
CA LEU A 476 -15.24 36.42 -12.18
C LEU A 476 -14.30 37.53 -12.66
N LYS A 477 -13.57 38.19 -11.76
CA LYS A 477 -12.49 39.12 -12.16
C LYS A 477 -11.30 38.38 -12.80
N ILE A 478 -11.08 37.12 -12.41
CA ILE A 478 -10.00 36.30 -12.98
C ILE A 478 -10.46 35.68 -14.30
N ASP A 479 -11.67 35.11 -14.32
CA ASP A 479 -12.27 34.55 -15.52
C ASP A 479 -13.77 34.88 -15.58
N GLY A 480 -14.09 35.93 -16.34
CA GLY A 480 -15.47 36.40 -16.54
C GLY A 480 -16.29 35.55 -17.51
N THR A 481 -15.70 34.51 -18.13
CA THR A 481 -16.40 33.63 -19.08
C THR A 481 -17.21 32.54 -18.38
N LYS A 482 -16.95 32.28 -17.10
CA LYS A 482 -17.53 31.18 -16.31
C LYS A 482 -18.99 31.47 -15.94
N MET A 483 -19.91 30.69 -16.51
CA MET A 483 -21.34 30.85 -16.29
C MET A 483 -21.74 30.45 -14.88
N GLU A 484 -21.15 29.37 -14.36
CA GLU A 484 -21.47 28.83 -13.03
C GLU A 484 -21.19 29.84 -11.91
N ALA A 485 -20.12 30.63 -12.05
CA ALA A 485 -19.80 31.68 -11.09
C ALA A 485 -20.75 32.88 -11.18
N LYS A 486 -21.31 33.19 -12.36
CA LYS A 486 -22.33 34.24 -12.52
C LYS A 486 -23.65 33.81 -11.89
N GLU A 487 -24.07 32.59 -12.15
CA GLU A 487 -25.28 32.01 -11.56
C GLU A 487 -25.19 32.00 -10.03
N ASN A 488 -24.09 31.47 -9.49
CA ASN A 488 -23.88 31.41 -8.04
C ASN A 488 -23.76 32.81 -7.40
N LEU A 489 -23.20 33.79 -8.11
CA LEU A 489 -23.18 35.18 -7.65
C LEU A 489 -24.59 35.76 -7.50
N GLU A 490 -25.46 35.55 -8.49
CA GLU A 490 -26.84 36.05 -8.44
C GLU A 490 -27.65 35.34 -7.35
N ILE A 491 -27.49 34.02 -7.20
CA ILE A 491 -28.10 33.25 -6.11
C ILE A 491 -27.63 33.79 -4.74
N ALA A 492 -26.33 33.99 -4.55
CA ALA A 492 -25.80 34.53 -3.30
C ALA A 492 -26.32 35.95 -2.99
N ARG A 493 -26.50 36.80 -4.01
CA ARG A 493 -27.08 38.15 -3.87
C ARG A 493 -28.53 38.12 -3.43
N HIS A 494 -29.35 37.27 -4.03
CA HIS A 494 -30.75 37.11 -3.64
C HIS A 494 -30.89 36.69 -2.18
N GLN A 495 -30.07 35.74 -1.74
CA GLN A 495 -30.10 35.22 -0.37
C GLN A 495 -29.57 36.24 0.63
N GLN A 496 -28.56 37.02 0.26
CA GLN A 496 -28.09 38.16 1.05
C GLN A 496 -29.21 39.19 1.26
N ALA A 497 -29.88 39.61 0.18
CA ALA A 497 -30.97 40.59 0.25
C ALA A 497 -32.15 40.07 1.09
N ALA A 498 -32.52 38.80 0.96
CA ALA A 498 -33.57 38.17 1.77
C ALA A 498 -33.22 38.16 3.28
N LYS A 499 -31.95 37.89 3.62
CA LYS A 499 -31.46 37.90 5.01
C LYS A 499 -31.46 39.31 5.61
N ASP A 500 -31.08 40.32 4.83
CA ASP A 500 -31.09 41.72 5.27
C ASP A 500 -32.53 42.23 5.52
N VAL A 501 -33.51 41.78 4.74
CA VAL A 501 -34.94 42.09 4.94
C VAL A 501 -35.48 41.43 6.22
N HIS A 502 -35.21 40.13 6.46
CA HIS A 502 -35.66 39.43 7.67
C HIS A 502 -34.90 39.84 8.96
N GLY A 503 -33.66 40.29 8.85
CA GLY A 503 -32.87 40.81 9.98
C GLY A 503 -33.42 42.13 10.55
N THR A 504 -34.26 42.84 9.77
CA THR A 504 -34.86 44.12 10.20
C THR A 504 -36.19 43.93 10.94
N GLU A 505 -36.85 42.77 10.81
CA GLU A 505 -38.15 42.48 11.46
C GLU A 505 -38.04 41.67 12.77
N SER A 506 -36.83 41.22 13.15
CA SER A 506 -36.65 40.31 14.29
C SER A 506 -36.02 40.99 15.50
N THR A 507 -36.72 41.94 16.10
CA THR A 507 -36.60 42.20 17.55
C THR A 507 -37.83 41.60 18.21
N VAL A 508 -37.66 40.47 18.92
CA VAL A 508 -38.31 40.05 20.19
C VAL A 508 -38.34 38.51 20.33
N ILE A 509 -37.63 38.05 21.37
CA ILE A 509 -37.68 36.77 22.14
C ILE A 509 -37.10 35.47 21.53
N PRO A 510 -36.19 34.77 22.26
CA PRO A 510 -35.60 33.50 21.84
C PRO A 510 -36.41 32.29 22.35
N VAL A 511 -36.57 31.26 21.51
CA VAL A 511 -36.89 29.89 21.96
C VAL A 511 -36.15 28.89 21.08
N SER A 512 -35.61 27.87 21.74
CA SER A 512 -34.79 26.78 21.22
C SER A 512 -35.51 25.84 20.24
N GLU A 513 -34.67 25.07 19.53
CA GLU A 513 -34.96 23.84 18.78
C GLU A 513 -35.96 23.94 17.63
N LYS A 514 -35.43 23.98 16.38
CA LYS A 514 -36.13 23.51 15.17
C LYS A 514 -35.18 23.37 13.98
N ASP A 515 -34.35 22.32 13.96
CA ASP A 515 -33.59 21.92 12.77
C ASP A 515 -34.46 21.23 11.69
N ASP A 516 -35.69 20.82 12.02
CA ASP A 516 -36.56 20.08 11.09
C ASP A 516 -37.41 20.96 10.15
N ALA A 517 -37.64 22.23 10.50
CA ALA A 517 -38.52 23.10 9.71
C ALA A 517 -37.83 23.69 8.46
N ALA A 518 -36.52 23.92 8.53
CA ALA A 518 -35.73 24.43 7.40
C ALA A 518 -35.64 23.40 6.26
N SER A 519 -35.47 22.12 6.59
CA SER A 519 -35.45 20.99 5.65
C SER A 519 -36.77 20.82 4.89
N ALA A 520 -37.91 21.04 5.55
CA ALA A 520 -39.23 20.94 4.93
C ALA A 520 -39.50 22.08 3.93
N ILE A 521 -39.00 23.29 4.21
CA ILE A 521 -39.16 24.44 3.32
C ILE A 521 -38.17 24.35 2.15
N GLU A 522 -36.92 23.94 2.38
CA GLU A 522 -35.95 23.66 1.32
C GLU A 522 -36.46 22.59 0.35
N SER A 523 -36.94 21.46 0.88
CA SER A 523 -37.49 20.38 0.05
C SER A 523 -38.72 20.82 -0.75
N ALA A 524 -39.62 21.62 -0.17
CA ALA A 524 -40.77 22.18 -0.88
C ALA A 524 -40.36 23.15 -2.00
N VAL A 525 -39.35 24.00 -1.78
CA VAL A 525 -38.83 24.93 -2.79
C VAL A 525 -38.14 24.17 -3.93
N PHE A 526 -37.31 23.16 -3.62
CA PHE A 526 -36.68 22.31 -4.64
C PHE A 526 -37.69 21.50 -5.44
N GLN A 527 -38.77 21.02 -4.81
CA GLN A 527 -39.85 20.34 -5.51
C GLN A 527 -40.58 21.28 -6.47
N ARG A 528 -40.81 22.53 -6.06
CA ARG A 528 -41.46 23.56 -6.88
C ARG A 528 -40.62 23.97 -8.09
N ILE A 529 -39.30 24.12 -7.91
CA ILE A 529 -38.36 24.43 -9.00
C ILE A 529 -38.34 23.27 -10.01
N ARG A 530 -38.25 22.02 -9.53
CA ARG A 530 -38.24 20.83 -10.38
C ARG A 530 -39.55 20.65 -11.16
N GLU A 531 -40.70 21.02 -10.57
CA GLU A 531 -41.99 21.05 -11.28
C GLU A 531 -42.05 22.14 -12.35
N ASN A 532 -41.50 23.33 -12.07
CA ASN A 532 -41.46 24.43 -13.04
C ASN A 532 -40.54 24.12 -14.22
N ASP A 533 -39.36 23.54 -13.97
CA ASP A 533 -38.42 23.13 -15.04
C ASP A 533 -39.06 22.06 -15.94
N LYS A 534 -39.79 21.10 -15.34
CA LYS A 534 -40.51 20.06 -16.08
C LYS A 534 -41.66 20.62 -16.93
N LYS A 535 -42.30 21.71 -16.49
CA LYS A 535 -43.31 22.45 -17.27
C LYS A 535 -42.67 23.26 -18.40
N GLN A 536 -41.54 23.91 -18.16
CA GLN A 536 -40.79 24.63 -19.19
C GLN A 536 -40.29 23.69 -20.30
N TRP A 537 -39.81 22.50 -19.94
CA TRP A 537 -39.43 21.46 -20.90
C TRP A 537 -40.61 20.95 -21.73
N LYS A 538 -41.78 20.73 -21.11
CA LYS A 538 -42.98 20.32 -21.85
C LYS A 538 -43.50 21.41 -22.79
N ASN A 539 -43.42 22.67 -22.38
CA ASN A 539 -43.86 23.79 -23.22
C ASN A 539 -42.92 23.98 -24.42
N SER A 540 -41.60 23.84 -24.22
CA SER A 540 -40.60 23.93 -25.31
C SER A 540 -40.67 22.75 -26.29
N GLU A 541 -40.98 21.53 -25.83
CA GLU A 541 -41.28 20.40 -26.73
C GLU A 541 -42.58 20.61 -27.53
N SER A 542 -43.58 21.29 -26.96
CA SER A 542 -44.83 21.60 -27.67
C SER A 542 -44.68 22.75 -28.68
N GLU A 543 -43.83 23.74 -28.39
CA GLU A 543 -43.49 24.82 -29.32
C GLU A 543 -42.67 24.29 -30.51
N GLN A 544 -41.69 23.40 -30.28
CA GLN A 544 -40.93 22.77 -31.38
C GLN A 544 -41.81 21.89 -32.28
N LYS A 545 -42.84 21.22 -31.75
CA LYS A 545 -43.80 20.46 -32.56
C LYS A 545 -44.75 21.35 -33.36
N SER A 546 -45.08 22.54 -32.85
CA SER A 546 -45.92 23.53 -33.54
C SER A 546 -45.16 24.25 -34.66
N GLU A 547 -43.88 24.58 -34.45
CA GLU A 547 -43.03 25.21 -35.48
C GLU A 547 -42.67 24.24 -36.62
N SER A 548 -42.51 22.93 -36.34
CA SER A 548 -42.21 21.93 -37.38
C SER A 548 -43.35 21.60 -38.35
N ALA A 549 -44.57 22.11 -38.09
CA ALA A 549 -45.76 21.83 -38.90
C ALA A 549 -46.24 23.01 -39.77
N SER A 550 -45.50 24.13 -39.78
CA SER A 550 -45.90 25.36 -40.48
C SER A 550 -45.03 25.73 -41.69
N ASP A 551 -44.11 24.87 -42.10
CA ASP A 551 -43.32 25.02 -43.34
C ASP A 551 -43.59 23.83 -44.26
N TYR A 552 -44.72 23.89 -44.98
CA TYR A 552 -44.95 23.24 -46.29
C TYR A 552 -46.00 24.02 -47.08
#